data_AF-A0A7J5EBZ4-F1
#
_entry.id   AF-A0A7J5EBZ4-F1
#
_cell.length_a   1.000
_cell.length_b   1.000
_cell.length_c   1.000
_cell.angle_alpha   90.00
_cell.angle_beta   90.00
_cell.angle_gamma   90.00
#
_symmetry.space_group_name_H-M   'P 1'
#
loop_
_entity.id
_entity.type
_entity.pdbx_description
1 polymer ?
#
loop_
_entity_poly.entity_id
_entity_poly.type
_entity_poly.pdbx_seq_one_letter_code
_entity_poly.pdbx_strand_id
1 'polypeptide(L)'
;MLKKEQIFSFPVILFIILSGINLLLLNLPLTNVLHYEFSAINGILQSFLGGLLAIDLAKKKSPNVAINYNIIPSHYKLFLIFTFSQFFISFAFNALFQICPFSEGIWFYFIVTVPSFFIGIVLGLFCFSLSNKFSYLIFTLFWLITLLAPLSELYLNPQIY
;
A
#
# COMPACT_ATOMS: atom_id res chain seq x y z
N MET A 1 -26.05 -8.65 -10.81
CA MET A 1 -25.13 -9.08 -11.89
C MET A 1 -24.09 -8.00 -12.10
N LEU A 2 -22.87 -8.18 -11.57
CA LEU A 2 -21.72 -7.32 -11.93
C LEU A 2 -21.36 -7.61 -13.39
N LYS A 3 -21.25 -6.58 -14.24
CA LYS A 3 -20.79 -6.77 -15.62
C LYS A 3 -19.37 -7.35 -15.58
N LYS A 4 -19.07 -8.33 -16.44
CA LYS A 4 -17.76 -9.01 -16.51
C LYS A 4 -16.57 -8.03 -16.61
N GLU A 5 -16.80 -6.86 -17.21
CA GLU A 5 -15.84 -5.75 -17.32
C GLU A 5 -15.52 -5.04 -15.99
N GLN A 6 -16.43 -5.07 -14.99
CA GLN A 6 -16.19 -4.48 -13.67
C GLN A 6 -15.31 -5.37 -12.76
N ILE A 7 -15.35 -6.69 -12.96
CA ILE A 7 -14.63 -7.65 -12.11
C ILE A 7 -13.11 -7.54 -12.29
N PHE A 8 -12.64 -7.29 -13.52
CA PHE A 8 -11.22 -7.13 -13.85
C PHE A 8 -10.78 -5.67 -13.94
N SER A 9 -11.40 -4.78 -13.15
CA SER A 9 -10.93 -3.41 -13.06
C SER A 9 -9.57 -3.36 -12.35
N PHE A 10 -8.70 -2.43 -12.79
CA PHE A 10 -7.35 -2.28 -12.25
C PHE A 10 -7.30 -2.20 -10.71
N PRO A 11 -8.19 -1.44 -10.01
CA PRO A 11 -8.22 -1.43 -8.54
C PRO A 11 -8.51 -2.80 -7.92
N VAL A 12 -9.38 -3.60 -8.54
CA VAL A 12 -9.72 -4.95 -8.05
C VAL A 12 -8.52 -5.88 -8.23
N ILE A 13 -7.81 -5.78 -9.35
CA ILE A 13 -6.58 -6.55 -9.59
C ILE A 13 -5.54 -6.23 -8.51
N LEU A 14 -5.29 -4.93 -8.25
CA LEU A 14 -4.36 -4.51 -7.19
C LEU A 14 -4.79 -5.04 -5.82
N PHE A 15 -6.08 -5.02 -5.51
CA PHE A 15 -6.62 -5.52 -4.25
C PHE A 15 -6.44 -7.03 -4.09
N ILE A 16 -6.67 -7.79 -5.16
CA ILE A 16 -6.45 -9.25 -5.20
C ILE A 16 -4.96 -9.55 -4.99
N ILE A 17 -4.06 -8.83 -5.68
CA ILE A 17 -2.62 -8.98 -5.51
C ILE A 17 -2.21 -8.69 -4.07
N LEU A 18 -2.65 -7.57 -3.50
CA LEU A 18 -2.32 -7.19 -2.12
C LEU A 18 -2.80 -8.25 -1.11
N SER A 19 -4.04 -8.70 -1.26
CA SER A 19 -4.64 -9.69 -0.35
C SER A 19 -3.97 -11.06 -0.51
N GLY A 20 -3.64 -11.46 -1.74
CA GLY A 20 -2.90 -12.69 -2.02
C GLY A 20 -1.51 -12.69 -1.40
N ILE A 21 -0.77 -11.59 -1.52
CA ILE A 21 0.55 -11.44 -0.87
C ILE A 21 0.40 -11.50 0.65
N ASN A 22 -0.59 -10.80 1.23
CA ASN A 22 -0.81 -10.82 2.68
C ASN A 22 -1.14 -12.21 3.21
N LEU A 23 -1.94 -13.00 2.50
CA LEU A 23 -2.19 -14.40 2.86
C LEU A 23 -0.92 -15.25 2.83
N LEU A 24 -0.01 -14.99 1.89
CA LEU A 24 1.30 -15.65 1.87
C LEU A 24 2.18 -15.21 3.06
N LEU A 25 2.20 -13.92 3.39
CA LEU A 25 2.93 -13.39 4.54
C LEU A 25 2.47 -14.03 5.86
N LEU A 26 1.17 -14.30 6.01
CA LEU A 26 0.65 -14.95 7.21
C LEU A 26 1.16 -16.39 7.41
N ASN A 27 1.76 -17.01 6.40
CA ASN A 27 2.36 -18.35 6.49
C ASN A 27 3.88 -18.31 6.72
N LEU A 28 4.51 -17.13 6.73
CA LEU A 28 5.96 -16.99 6.95
C LEU A 28 6.24 -16.70 8.42
N PRO A 29 7.32 -17.26 9.02
CA PRO A 29 7.54 -17.22 10.46
C PRO A 29 7.75 -15.82 11.06
N LEU A 30 8.22 -14.84 10.28
CA LEU A 30 8.43 -13.47 10.75
C LEU A 30 7.20 -12.57 10.55
N THR A 31 6.29 -12.93 9.66
CA THR A 31 5.16 -12.08 9.25
C THR A 31 3.80 -12.73 9.50
N ASN A 32 3.79 -13.87 10.18
CA ASN A 32 2.58 -14.57 10.60
C ASN A 32 1.84 -13.87 11.75
N VAL A 33 2.42 -12.80 12.31
CA VAL A 33 1.86 -12.02 13.42
C VAL A 33 1.66 -10.56 13.01
N LEU A 34 0.61 -9.92 13.55
CA LEU A 34 0.39 -8.49 13.42
C LEU A 34 1.36 -7.79 14.36
N HIS A 35 2.57 -7.55 13.88
CA HIS A 35 3.60 -6.82 14.61
C HIS A 35 4.40 -5.94 13.65
N TYR A 36 5.59 -5.53 14.04
CA TYR A 36 6.45 -4.63 13.30
C TYR A 36 6.77 -5.13 11.89
N GLU A 37 7.21 -6.37 11.73
CA GLU A 37 7.67 -6.94 10.47
C GLU A 37 6.56 -7.01 9.43
N PHE A 38 5.38 -7.50 9.85
CA PHE A 38 4.19 -7.52 9.01
C PHE A 38 3.76 -6.11 8.61
N SER A 39 3.82 -5.15 9.54
CA SER A 39 3.47 -3.74 9.28
C SER A 39 4.48 -3.05 8.37
N ALA A 40 5.78 -3.33 8.51
CA ALA A 40 6.84 -2.79 7.67
C ALA A 40 6.70 -3.27 6.21
N ILE A 41 6.52 -4.59 6.01
CA ILE A 41 6.31 -5.15 4.68
C ILE A 41 4.99 -4.65 4.07
N ASN A 42 3.92 -4.56 4.86
CA ASN A 42 2.69 -3.95 4.39
C ASN A 42 2.84 -2.46 4.06
N GLY A 43 3.63 -1.69 4.81
CA GLY A 43 3.93 -0.30 4.49
C GLY A 43 4.59 -0.17 3.12
N ILE A 44 5.58 -1.02 2.83
CA ILE A 44 6.25 -1.10 1.52
C ILE A 44 5.24 -1.44 0.43
N LEU A 45 4.48 -2.53 0.58
CA LEU A 45 3.50 -2.97 -0.43
C LEU A 45 2.39 -1.94 -0.66
N GLN A 46 1.82 -1.41 0.41
CA GLN A 46 0.73 -0.44 0.33
C GLN A 46 1.21 0.89 -0.25
N SER A 47 2.41 1.37 0.09
CA SER A 47 2.95 2.58 -0.55
C SER A 47 3.06 2.43 -2.07
N PHE A 48 3.55 1.28 -2.54
CA PHE A 48 3.67 1.01 -3.97
C PHE A 48 2.30 0.91 -4.66
N LEU A 49 1.44 0.00 -4.17
CA LEU A 49 0.15 -0.26 -4.78
C LEU A 49 -0.82 0.92 -4.63
N GLY A 50 -0.74 1.66 -3.53
CA GLY A 50 -1.49 2.90 -3.30
C GLY A 50 -1.11 4.00 -4.27
N GLY A 51 0.17 4.14 -4.60
CA GLY A 51 0.61 5.08 -5.64
C GLY A 51 0.16 4.66 -7.04
N LEU A 52 0.25 3.38 -7.40
CA LEU A 52 -0.29 2.86 -8.68
C LEU A 52 -1.80 3.12 -8.80
N LEU A 53 -2.54 2.87 -7.73
CA LEU A 53 -3.97 3.12 -7.64
C LEU A 53 -4.28 4.61 -7.82
N ALA A 54 -3.53 5.50 -7.16
CA ALA A 54 -3.71 6.94 -7.28
C ALA A 54 -3.49 7.43 -8.72
N ILE A 55 -2.47 6.90 -9.41
CA ILE A 55 -2.19 7.21 -10.83
C ILE A 55 -3.33 6.74 -11.73
N ASP A 56 -3.83 5.51 -11.55
CA ASP A 56 -4.95 4.98 -12.34
C ASP A 56 -6.22 5.83 -12.19
N LEU A 57 -6.56 6.19 -10.95
CA LEU A 57 -7.71 7.05 -10.66
C LEU A 57 -7.52 8.46 -11.25
N ALA A 58 -6.30 9.01 -11.19
CA ALA A 58 -5.98 10.31 -11.79
C ALA A 58 -6.14 10.29 -13.31
N LYS A 59 -5.60 9.26 -13.99
CA LYS A 59 -5.73 9.06 -15.44
C LYS A 59 -7.17 8.96 -15.91
N LYS A 60 -8.01 8.24 -15.16
CA LYS A 60 -9.44 8.08 -15.48
C LYS A 60 -10.23 9.37 -15.34
N LYS A 61 -9.90 10.21 -14.35
CA LYS A 61 -10.67 11.42 -14.02
C LYS A 61 -10.19 12.65 -14.80
N SER A 62 -8.90 12.75 -15.12
CA SER A 62 -8.33 13.88 -15.84
C SER A 62 -7.29 13.39 -16.86
N PRO A 63 -7.70 12.99 -18.07
CA PRO A 63 -6.76 12.57 -19.12
C PRO A 63 -5.90 13.73 -19.63
N ASN A 64 -6.30 14.98 -19.39
CA ASN A 64 -5.52 16.17 -19.71
C ASN A 64 -4.79 16.64 -18.43
N VAL A 65 -3.47 16.88 -18.56
CA VAL A 65 -2.40 17.05 -17.53
C VAL A 65 -2.75 17.73 -16.19
N ALA A 66 -3.81 18.52 -16.09
CA ALA A 66 -4.20 19.16 -14.85
C ALA A 66 -4.67 18.14 -13.78
N ILE A 67 -3.97 18.10 -12.64
CA ILE A 67 -4.37 17.30 -11.48
C ILE A 67 -5.69 17.82 -10.92
N ASN A 68 -6.65 16.92 -10.77
CA ASN A 68 -7.86 17.18 -10.00
C ASN A 68 -7.68 16.67 -8.56
N TYR A 69 -7.35 17.55 -7.61
CA TYR A 69 -7.16 17.15 -6.21
C TYR A 69 -8.42 16.53 -5.56
N ASN A 70 -9.60 16.67 -6.17
CA ASN A 70 -10.81 16.00 -5.71
C ASN A 70 -10.78 14.48 -5.92
N ILE A 71 -9.69 13.89 -6.41
CA ILE A 71 -9.52 12.42 -6.51
C ILE A 71 -9.56 11.78 -5.13
N ILE A 72 -8.87 12.35 -4.14
CA ILE A 72 -8.78 11.82 -2.77
C ILE A 72 -10.17 11.80 -2.11
N PRO A 73 -10.87 12.94 -1.96
CA PRO A 73 -12.19 12.93 -1.33
C PRO A 73 -13.23 12.16 -2.14
N SER A 74 -13.12 12.05 -3.47
CA SER A 74 -14.10 11.26 -4.25
C SER A 74 -13.90 9.75 -4.14
N HIS A 75 -12.72 9.27 -3.73
CA HIS A 75 -12.42 7.83 -3.66
C HIS A 75 -11.94 7.38 -2.26
N TYR A 76 -12.17 8.18 -1.21
CA TYR A 76 -11.71 7.88 0.15
C TYR A 76 -12.15 6.49 0.65
N LYS A 77 -13.38 6.04 0.31
CA LYS A 77 -13.86 4.70 0.69
C LYS A 77 -13.00 3.59 0.09
N LEU A 78 -12.57 3.75 -1.15
CA LEU A 78 -11.72 2.77 -1.83
C LEU A 78 -10.35 2.74 -1.17
N PHE A 79 -9.76 3.90 -0.89
CA PHE A 79 -8.48 4.00 -0.17
C PHE A 79 -8.57 3.37 1.24
N LEU A 80 -9.64 3.65 1.99
CA LEU A 80 -9.87 3.05 3.31
C LEU A 80 -10.01 1.53 3.23
N ILE A 81 -10.78 1.01 2.28
CA ILE A 81 -10.92 -0.44 2.08
C ILE A 81 -9.55 -1.06 1.74
N PHE A 82 -8.77 -0.41 0.89
CA PHE A 82 -7.47 -0.91 0.46
C PHE A 82 -6.46 -1.01 1.62
N THR A 83 -6.42 0.00 2.49
CA THR A 83 -5.56 0.00 3.67
C THR A 83 -6.08 -0.95 4.74
N PHE A 84 -7.32 -0.78 5.19
CA PHE A 84 -7.81 -1.47 6.37
C PHE A 84 -8.19 -2.93 6.12
N SER A 85 -8.40 -3.38 4.88
CA SER A 85 -8.66 -4.79 4.62
C SER A 85 -7.54 -5.69 5.12
N GLN A 86 -6.29 -5.30 4.90
CA GLN A 86 -5.12 -6.11 5.30
C GLN A 86 -4.95 -6.12 6.82
N PHE A 87 -5.25 -5.00 7.47
CA PHE A 87 -5.33 -4.93 8.93
C PHE A 87 -6.34 -5.95 9.46
N PHE A 88 -7.58 -5.96 8.95
CA PHE A 88 -8.61 -6.87 9.44
C PHE A 88 -8.29 -8.33 9.17
N ILE A 89 -7.69 -8.66 8.02
CA ILE A 89 -7.24 -10.03 7.70
C ILE A 89 -6.22 -10.50 8.75
N SER A 90 -5.18 -9.70 9.00
CA SER A 90 -4.14 -10.05 9.97
C SER A 90 -4.65 -10.04 11.41
N PHE A 91 -5.50 -9.07 11.76
CA PHE A 91 -6.14 -9.00 13.08
C PHE A 91 -6.99 -10.25 13.36
N ALA A 92 -7.82 -10.66 12.40
CA ALA A 92 -8.62 -11.88 12.53
C ALA A 92 -7.76 -13.13 12.66
N PHE A 93 -6.67 -13.23 11.88
CA PHE A 93 -5.72 -14.34 11.97
C PHE A 93 -5.09 -14.42 13.37
N ASN A 94 -4.57 -13.30 13.89
CA ASN A 94 -3.98 -13.26 15.23
C ASN A 94 -4.98 -13.54 16.34
N ALA A 95 -6.22 -13.07 16.20
CA ALA A 95 -7.31 -13.33 17.14
C ALA A 95 -7.63 -14.84 17.24
N LEU A 96 -7.60 -15.55 16.11
CA LEU A 96 -7.90 -16.98 16.05
C LEU A 96 -6.77 -17.85 16.60
N PHE A 97 -5.51 -17.49 16.38
CA PHE A 97 -4.36 -18.30 16.76
C PHE A 97 -3.66 -17.85 18.06
N GLN A 98 -4.14 -16.79 18.72
CA GLN A 98 -3.66 -16.27 20.01
C GLN A 98 -2.13 -16.01 20.07
N ILE A 99 -1.55 -15.52 18.97
CA ILE A 99 -0.08 -15.57 18.79
C ILE A 99 0.68 -14.48 19.59
N CYS A 100 0.10 -13.34 19.97
CA CYS A 100 0.85 -12.24 20.60
C CYS A 100 -0.04 -11.17 21.28
N PRO A 101 0.52 -10.20 22.04
CA PRO A 101 -0.23 -9.05 22.55
C PRO A 101 -0.76 -8.15 21.42
N PHE A 102 -2.07 -7.98 21.36
CA PHE A 102 -2.75 -7.24 20.29
C PHE A 102 -2.47 -5.73 20.27
N SER A 103 -2.21 -5.13 21.43
CA SER A 103 -2.08 -3.68 21.56
C SER A 103 -0.90 -3.14 20.76
N GLU A 104 0.26 -3.79 20.83
CA GLU A 104 1.47 -3.38 20.12
C GLU A 104 1.31 -3.48 18.60
N GLY A 105 0.74 -4.58 18.12
CA GLY A 105 0.50 -4.83 16.70
C GLY A 105 -0.36 -3.75 16.03
N ILE A 106 -1.39 -3.29 16.73
CA ILE A 106 -2.25 -2.20 16.27
C ILE A 106 -1.42 -0.92 16.07
N TRP A 107 -0.62 -0.53 17.07
CA TRP A 107 0.20 0.68 16.99
C TRP A 107 1.20 0.62 15.83
N PHE A 108 1.91 -0.49 15.65
CA PHE A 108 2.84 -0.64 14.52
C PHE A 108 2.14 -0.47 13.18
N TYR A 109 0.96 -1.04 13.01
CA TYR A 109 0.22 -0.92 11.76
C TYR A 109 -0.18 0.54 11.47
N PHE A 110 -0.69 1.26 12.48
CA PHE A 110 -1.12 2.65 12.30
C PHE A 110 0.05 3.62 12.16
N ILE A 111 1.21 3.35 12.76
CA ILE A 111 2.38 4.22 12.70
C ILE A 111 3.20 3.97 11.43
N VAL A 112 3.27 2.72 10.95
CA VAL A 112 4.11 2.36 9.80
C VAL A 112 3.29 2.26 8.52
N THR A 113 2.26 1.42 8.50
CA THR A 113 1.54 1.08 7.28
C THR A 113 0.71 2.25 6.75
N VAL A 114 -0.06 2.90 7.63
CA VAL A 114 -0.98 3.97 7.23
C VAL A 114 -0.23 5.18 6.63
N PRO A 115 0.82 5.74 7.27
CA PRO A 115 1.58 6.84 6.68
C PRO A 115 2.27 6.44 5.38
N SER A 116 2.83 5.22 5.31
CA SER A 116 3.47 4.71 4.09
C SER A 116 2.49 4.67 2.91
N PHE A 117 1.25 4.24 3.14
CA PHE A 117 0.20 4.28 2.12
C PHE A 117 -0.09 5.70 1.64
N PHE A 118 -0.22 6.67 2.55
CA PHE A 118 -0.43 8.07 2.20
C PHE A 118 0.74 8.66 1.40
N ILE A 119 1.99 8.35 1.79
CA ILE A 119 3.19 8.73 1.04
C ILE A 119 3.12 8.18 -0.39
N GLY A 120 2.73 6.92 -0.55
CA GLY A 120 2.50 6.27 -1.83
C GLY A 120 1.51 7.02 -2.72
N ILE A 121 0.33 7.38 -2.17
CA ILE A 121 -0.69 8.15 -2.88
C ILE A 121 -0.15 9.50 -3.34
N VAL A 122 0.49 10.26 -2.44
CA VAL A 122 1.01 11.60 -2.73
C VAL A 122 2.10 11.52 -3.80
N LEU A 123 3.03 10.57 -3.67
CA LEU A 123 4.09 10.35 -4.66
C LEU A 123 3.52 9.95 -6.02
N GLY A 124 2.51 9.08 -6.05
CA GLY A 124 1.82 8.70 -7.29
C GLY A 124 1.17 9.89 -7.99
N LEU A 125 0.45 10.74 -7.25
CA LEU A 125 -0.15 11.96 -7.80
C LEU A 125 0.92 12.95 -8.29
N PHE A 126 2.02 13.09 -7.55
CA PHE A 126 3.16 13.93 -7.94
C PHE A 126 3.80 13.45 -9.26
N CYS A 127 4.08 12.15 -9.38
CA CYS A 127 4.61 11.57 -10.62
C CYS A 127 3.62 11.73 -11.80
N PHE A 128 2.31 11.69 -11.53
CA PHE A 128 1.29 11.99 -12.53
C PHE A 128 1.33 13.46 -13.00
N SER A 129 1.54 14.44 -12.12
CA SER A 129 1.77 15.84 -12.56
C SER A 129 3.01 15.99 -13.44
N LEU A 130 4.09 15.27 -13.14
CA LEU A 130 5.32 15.38 -13.90
C LEU A 130 5.16 14.84 -15.32
N SER A 131 4.48 13.70 -15.49
CA SER A 131 4.16 13.17 -16.80
C SER A 131 2.95 12.25 -16.76
N ASN A 132 1.86 12.64 -17.40
CA ASN A 132 0.71 11.75 -17.56
C ASN A 132 1.10 10.46 -18.31
N LYS A 133 1.85 10.59 -19.42
CA LYS A 133 2.22 9.46 -20.28
C LYS A 133 3.10 8.43 -19.56
N PHE A 134 4.14 8.88 -18.85
CA PHE A 134 5.14 8.01 -18.22
C PHE A 134 5.02 7.90 -16.69
N SER A 135 3.92 8.40 -16.11
CA SER A 135 3.65 8.42 -14.66
C SER A 135 3.97 7.12 -13.92
N TYR A 136 3.56 5.96 -14.45
CA TYR A 136 3.85 4.67 -13.81
C TYR A 136 5.34 4.36 -13.75
N LEU A 137 6.08 4.63 -14.83
CA LEU A 137 7.52 4.39 -14.89
C LEU A 137 8.27 5.34 -13.96
N ILE A 138 7.92 6.63 -14.01
CA ILE A 138 8.50 7.66 -13.14
C ILE A 138 8.23 7.33 -11.67
N PHE A 139 7.00 6.93 -11.33
CA PHE A 139 6.63 6.52 -9.99
C PHE A 139 7.45 5.33 -9.51
N THR A 140 7.56 4.26 -10.30
CA THR A 140 8.34 3.08 -9.92
C THR A 140 9.81 3.43 -9.66
N LEU A 141 10.41 4.31 -10.48
CA LEU A 141 11.79 4.78 -10.26
C LEU A 141 11.92 5.58 -8.97
N PHE A 142 11.06 6.57 -8.73
CA PHE A 142 11.09 7.36 -7.50
C PHE A 142 10.84 6.51 -6.25
N TRP A 143 9.89 5.57 -6.34
CA TRP A 143 9.59 4.66 -5.25
C TRP A 143 10.80 3.75 -4.93
N LEU A 144 11.46 3.18 -5.94
CA LEU A 144 12.68 2.39 -5.75
C LEU A 144 13.80 3.22 -5.11
N ILE A 145 14.03 4.44 -5.59
CA ILE A 145 15.02 5.36 -4.99
C ILE A 145 14.70 5.64 -3.52
N THR A 146 13.41 5.85 -3.20
CA THR A 146 12.96 6.12 -1.83
C THR A 146 13.19 4.92 -0.92
N LEU A 147 13.00 3.70 -1.45
CA LEU A 147 13.21 2.45 -0.73
C LEU A 147 14.70 2.13 -0.50
N LEU A 148 15.60 2.63 -1.37
CA LEU A 148 17.04 2.45 -1.19
C LEU A 148 17.57 3.15 0.07
N ALA A 149 16.99 4.28 0.48
CA ALA A 149 17.42 5.00 1.67
C ALA A 149 17.35 4.13 2.95
N PRO A 150 16.18 3.62 3.39
CA PRO A 150 16.10 2.78 4.58
C PRO A 150 16.85 1.45 4.41
N LEU A 151 16.90 0.87 3.19
CA LEU A 151 17.69 -0.33 2.96
C LEU A 151 19.19 -0.11 3.14
N SER A 152 19.70 1.04 2.68
CA SER A 152 21.11 1.39 2.86
C SER A 152 21.45 1.60 4.34
N GLU A 153 20.53 2.17 5.11
CA GLU A 153 20.70 2.36 6.56
C GLU A 153 20.70 1.02 7.29
N LEU A 154 19.77 0.12 6.98
CA LEU A 154 19.74 -1.24 7.54
C LEU A 154 21.01 -2.04 7.21
N TYR A 155 21.55 -1.88 6.00
CA TYR A 155 22.75 -2.60 5.57
C TYR A 155 24.02 -2.06 6.23
N LEU A 156 24.17 -0.73 6.31
CA LEU A 156 25.38 -0.10 6.84
C LEU A 156 25.39 -0.07 8.37
N ASN A 157 24.23 -0.01 9.02
CA ASN A 157 24.10 0.11 10.48
C ASN A 157 23.19 -0.98 11.09
N PRO A 158 23.55 -2.28 10.96
CA PRO A 158 22.71 -3.38 11.44
C PRO A 158 22.59 -3.46 12.97
N GLN A 159 23.38 -2.69 13.73
CA GLN A 159 23.39 -2.71 15.20
C GLN A 159 22.33 -1.79 15.83
N ILE A 160 21.70 -0.92 15.03
CA ILE A 160 20.71 0.06 15.50
C ILE A 160 19.29 -0.54 15.57
N TYR A 161 19.07 -1.69 14.91
CA TYR A 161 17.76 -2.32 14.69
C TYR A 161 17.79 -3.81 15.05
#